data_AF-A0AAW1TUM2-F1
#
_entry.id   AF-A0AAW1TUM2-F1
#
_cell.length_a   1.000
_cell.length_b   1.000
_cell.length_c   1.000
_cell.angle_alpha   90.00
_cell.angle_beta   90.00
_cell.angle_gamma   90.00
#
_symmetry.space_group_name_H-M   'P 1'
#
loop_
_entity.id
_entity.type
_entity.pdbx_description
1 polymer ?
#
loop_
_entity_poly.entity_id
_entity_poly.type
_entity_poly.pdbx_seq_one_letter_code
_entity_poly.pdbx_strand_id
1 'polypeptide(L)'
;MADLYIMDRSEYILKRMVLLRNWEAPTISDARRNFGDDLAEKIFCNCDDSFKEDFGLEPPLKGPMGKDLWSSPSDLLIGKVCLKPPFTSKHIRALTHQGILKIGLKIEKLFWNQMEIEKSKELEEQERTLKLLCETAKREAIANTRNVMIDNFRSERLDIVTEMENIFKEELQKMEDEYFDKIREKLKEQAETLKQYYEALLEEERLKNNEIVSHNSSVDLDEIEKTLQTAFQTYLQKAQILANFKIQVEQARCKEKLKSLRHELECKNLANLMYVMCMERKKCNYENSLVKTELAKEIHTLSDLLQDKDKEAEKLVTEKNDLQKNVDLRESALSKVMTEFQKFIYFALKAEPKQAEYLLSGEKLLLLELANELSKSTN
;
A
#
# COMPACT_ATOMS: atom_id res chain seq x y z
N MET A 1 -6.82 -15.01 78.97
CA MET A 1 -7.46 -14.20 80.03
C MET A 1 -8.31 -15.14 80.86
N ALA A 2 -7.75 -15.56 82.01
CA ALA A 2 -8.42 -16.38 82.99
C ALA A 2 -8.82 -15.45 84.14
N ASP A 3 -10.10 -15.09 84.20
CA ASP A 3 -10.68 -14.32 85.30
C ASP A 3 -10.94 -15.26 86.47
N LEU A 4 -9.97 -15.29 87.40
CA LEU A 4 -10.12 -15.93 88.69
C LEU A 4 -10.86 -14.96 89.62
N TYR A 5 -12.18 -15.15 89.72
CA TYR A 5 -13.04 -14.51 90.72
C TYR A 5 -12.51 -14.80 92.14
N ILE A 6 -11.91 -13.81 92.78
CA ILE A 6 -11.63 -13.81 94.21
C ILE A 6 -12.96 -13.49 94.90
N MET A 7 -13.69 -14.54 95.29
CA MET A 7 -14.81 -14.39 96.22
C MET A 7 -14.28 -13.92 97.58
N ASP A 8 -15.01 -12.95 98.11
CA ASP A 8 -14.91 -12.34 99.43
C ASP A 8 -14.49 -13.33 100.52
N ARG A 9 -13.30 -13.11 101.11
CA ARG A 9 -12.82 -13.88 102.27
C ARG A 9 -13.60 -13.43 103.50
N SER A 10 -14.78 -14.00 103.65
CA SER A 10 -15.68 -13.82 104.80
C SER A 10 -14.93 -13.87 106.13
N GLU A 11 -15.17 -12.86 106.97
CA GLU A 11 -14.67 -12.66 108.34
C GLU A 11 -14.75 -13.93 109.21
N TYR A 12 -15.70 -14.81 108.90
CA TYR A 12 -15.87 -16.13 109.50
C TYR A 12 -14.62 -17.03 109.36
N ILE A 13 -13.98 -17.05 108.17
CA ILE A 13 -12.81 -17.92 107.92
C ILE A 13 -11.61 -17.44 108.73
N LEU A 14 -11.43 -16.12 108.84
CA LEU A 14 -10.38 -15.52 109.67
C LEU A 14 -10.60 -15.85 111.15
N LYS A 15 -11.84 -15.71 111.67
CA LYS A 15 -12.15 -16.03 113.06
C LYS A 15 -11.97 -17.53 113.37
N ARG A 16 -12.36 -18.41 112.44
CA ARG A 16 -12.12 -19.87 112.54
C ARG A 16 -10.63 -20.22 112.56
N MET A 17 -9.82 -19.58 111.71
CA MET A 17 -8.37 -19.78 111.69
C MET A 17 -7.72 -19.36 113.02
N VAL A 18 -8.19 -18.29 113.65
CA VAL A 18 -7.70 -17.84 114.98
C VAL A 18 -8.06 -18.86 116.07
N LEU A 19 -9.30 -19.34 116.13
CA LEU A 19 -9.74 -20.32 117.13
C LEU A 19 -8.98 -21.66 116.99
N LEU A 20 -8.79 -22.15 115.76
CA LEU A 20 -8.01 -23.36 115.49
C LEU A 20 -6.52 -23.20 115.86
N ARG A 21 -5.96 -21.98 115.74
CA ARG A 21 -4.56 -21.71 116.09
C ARG A 21 -4.33 -21.70 117.60
N ASN A 22 -5.32 -21.24 118.37
CA ASN A 22 -5.22 -21.09 119.82
C ASN A 22 -5.72 -22.33 120.59
N TRP A 23 -6.26 -23.35 119.91
CA TRP A 23 -6.94 -24.50 120.55
C TRP A 23 -8.09 -24.07 121.48
N GLU A 24 -8.77 -22.96 121.15
CA GLU A 24 -9.86 -22.41 121.94
C GLU A 24 -11.21 -22.80 121.34
N ALA A 25 -12.14 -23.24 122.20
CA ALA A 25 -13.52 -23.53 121.80
C ALA A 25 -14.31 -22.21 121.57
N PRO A 26 -15.26 -22.18 120.60
CA PRO A 26 -16.13 -21.03 120.42
C PRO A 26 -17.01 -20.81 121.66
N THR A 27 -17.11 -19.55 122.12
CA THR A 27 -17.98 -19.18 123.23
C THR A 27 -19.47 -19.42 122.92
N ILE A 28 -20.31 -19.67 123.94
CA ILE A 28 -21.77 -19.90 123.78
C ILE A 28 -22.45 -18.77 122.98
N SER A 29 -22.01 -17.53 123.20
CA SER A 29 -22.50 -16.36 122.46
C SER A 29 -22.16 -16.38 120.97
N ASP A 30 -21.00 -16.94 120.59
CA ASP A 30 -20.60 -17.10 119.19
C ASP A 30 -21.40 -18.21 118.50
N ALA A 31 -21.68 -19.30 119.21
CA ALA A 31 -22.51 -20.39 118.69
C ALA A 31 -23.95 -19.93 118.45
N ARG A 32 -24.59 -19.25 119.41
CA ARG A 32 -25.94 -18.70 119.25
C ARG A 32 -26.04 -17.67 118.12
N ARG A 33 -25.05 -16.79 117.99
CA ARG A 33 -25.02 -15.77 116.93
C ARG A 33 -24.94 -16.37 115.52
N ASN A 34 -24.19 -17.46 115.35
CA ASN A 34 -23.94 -18.04 114.02
C ASN A 34 -24.95 -19.13 113.64
N PHE A 35 -25.46 -19.92 114.59
CA PHE A 35 -26.38 -21.03 114.33
C PHE A 35 -27.86 -20.69 114.62
N GLY A 36 -28.13 -19.58 115.31
CA GLY A 36 -29.46 -19.27 115.85
C GLY A 36 -29.76 -20.03 117.13
N ASP A 37 -30.64 -19.49 117.97
CA ASP A 37 -30.90 -20.02 119.32
C ASP A 37 -31.42 -21.48 119.28
N ASP A 38 -32.39 -21.78 118.42
CA ASP A 38 -33.00 -23.12 118.32
C ASP A 38 -32.02 -24.23 117.89
N LEU A 39 -31.08 -23.89 117.01
CA LEU A 39 -30.10 -24.85 116.48
C LEU A 39 -28.93 -25.02 117.45
N ALA A 40 -28.49 -23.93 118.07
CA ALA A 40 -27.45 -23.96 119.11
C ALA A 40 -27.91 -24.81 120.30
N GLU A 41 -29.17 -24.68 120.73
CA GLU A 41 -29.73 -25.45 121.84
C GLU A 41 -29.82 -26.96 121.52
N LYS A 42 -30.20 -27.34 120.30
CA LYS A 42 -30.16 -28.76 119.86
C LYS A 42 -28.74 -29.33 119.80
N ILE A 43 -27.76 -28.53 119.41
CA ILE A 43 -26.35 -28.97 119.38
C ILE A 43 -25.85 -29.16 120.82
N PHE A 44 -26.11 -28.21 121.73
CA PHE A 44 -25.70 -28.33 123.14
C PHE A 44 -26.39 -29.49 123.88
N CYS A 45 -27.65 -29.79 123.56
CA CYS A 45 -28.36 -30.95 124.13
C CYS A 45 -27.81 -32.30 123.67
N ASN A 46 -27.12 -32.36 122.53
CA ASN A 46 -26.52 -33.58 121.97
C ASN A 46 -25.00 -33.68 122.18
N CYS A 47 -24.38 -32.73 122.87
CA CYS A 47 -22.95 -32.78 123.21
C CYS A 47 -22.71 -33.69 124.41
N ASP A 48 -21.68 -34.55 124.31
CA ASP A 48 -21.16 -35.36 125.42
C ASP A 48 -20.77 -34.49 126.61
N ASP A 49 -20.99 -35.00 127.83
CA ASP A 49 -20.76 -34.27 129.08
C ASP A 49 -19.30 -33.75 129.22
N SER A 50 -18.33 -34.42 128.60
CA SER A 50 -16.92 -33.99 128.59
C SER A 50 -16.66 -32.68 127.84
N PHE A 51 -17.53 -32.30 126.89
CA PHE A 51 -17.37 -31.03 126.15
C PHE A 51 -18.17 -29.88 126.77
N LYS A 52 -19.06 -30.14 127.75
CA LYS A 52 -19.83 -29.09 128.42
C LYS A 52 -18.96 -28.19 129.30
N GLU A 53 -17.83 -28.70 129.82
CA GLU A 53 -16.82 -27.90 130.53
C GLU A 53 -16.15 -26.88 129.61
N ASP A 54 -15.73 -27.29 128.40
CA ASP A 54 -15.02 -26.43 127.44
C ASP A 54 -15.89 -25.31 126.85
N PHE A 55 -17.20 -25.54 126.73
CA PHE A 55 -18.17 -24.51 126.31
C PHE A 55 -18.60 -23.57 127.44
N GLY A 56 -18.18 -23.81 128.69
CA GLY A 56 -18.59 -23.00 129.85
C GLY A 56 -20.07 -23.16 130.22
N LEU A 57 -20.66 -24.34 129.95
CA LEU A 57 -22.05 -24.69 130.26
C LEU A 57 -22.25 -25.16 131.71
N GLU A 58 -21.18 -25.41 132.46
CA GLU A 58 -21.21 -25.65 133.91
C GLU A 58 -20.58 -24.48 134.68
N PRO A 59 -21.24 -23.92 135.72
CA PRO A 59 -20.65 -22.87 136.55
C PRO A 59 -19.49 -23.44 137.40
N PRO A 60 -18.33 -22.77 137.48
CA PRO A 60 -17.21 -23.24 138.29
C PRO A 60 -17.63 -23.35 139.76
N LEU A 61 -17.39 -24.52 140.36
CA LEU A 61 -17.64 -24.83 141.77
C LEU A 61 -17.05 -23.72 142.67
N LYS A 62 -17.92 -22.90 143.26
CA LYS A 62 -17.55 -21.88 144.24
C LYS A 62 -17.09 -22.56 145.54
N GLY A 63 -15.78 -22.76 145.69
CA GLY A 63 -15.17 -23.01 147.00
C GLY A 63 -15.39 -21.80 147.93
N PRO A 64 -15.61 -22.00 149.24
CA PRO A 64 -16.03 -20.93 150.14
C PRO A 64 -14.80 -20.21 150.70
N MET A 65 -14.27 -19.16 150.05
CA MET A 65 -13.36 -18.21 150.72
C MET A 65 -13.36 -16.83 150.02
N GLY A 66 -14.10 -15.91 150.63
CA GLY A 66 -13.93 -14.45 150.53
C GLY A 66 -14.20 -13.76 151.87
N LYS A 67 -14.23 -14.54 152.96
CA LYS A 67 -14.21 -14.07 154.36
C LYS A 67 -13.02 -14.77 155.02
N ASP A 68 -11.88 -14.09 155.04
CA ASP A 68 -10.70 -14.55 155.75
C ASP A 68 -10.98 -14.65 157.25
N LEU A 69 -10.89 -15.88 157.76
CA LEU A 69 -11.13 -16.27 159.14
C LEU A 69 -9.82 -16.34 159.96
N TRP A 70 -8.81 -15.55 159.59
CA TRP A 70 -7.54 -15.53 160.30
C TRP A 70 -6.87 -14.16 160.25
N SER A 71 -6.76 -13.52 161.41
CA SER A 71 -6.04 -12.27 161.65
C SER A 71 -4.79 -12.55 162.50
N SER A 72 -3.64 -12.06 162.02
CA SER A 72 -2.34 -12.22 162.69
C SER A 72 -2.31 -11.45 164.03
N PRO A 73 -1.75 -12.02 165.12
CA PRO A 73 -1.66 -11.35 166.43
C PRO A 73 -0.92 -10.00 166.42
N SER A 74 -0.19 -9.69 165.35
CA SER A 74 0.54 -8.42 165.19
C SER A 74 -0.36 -7.25 164.76
N ASP A 75 -1.49 -7.53 164.09
CA ASP A 75 -2.42 -6.50 163.59
C ASP A 75 -3.46 -6.05 164.64
N LEU A 76 -3.58 -6.78 165.76
CA LEU A 76 -4.39 -6.41 166.92
C LEU A 76 -3.75 -5.33 167.81
N LEU A 77 -2.46 -5.01 167.59
CA LEU A 77 -1.68 -4.05 168.39
C LEU A 77 -1.38 -2.73 167.68
N ILE A 78 -1.71 -2.61 166.39
CA ILE A 78 -1.49 -1.39 165.60
C ILE A 78 -2.63 -0.40 165.87
N GLY A 79 -2.39 0.56 166.76
CA GLY A 79 -3.28 1.71 167.00
C GLY A 79 -3.68 1.98 168.46
N LYS A 80 -3.33 1.12 169.43
CA LYS A 80 -3.69 1.30 170.85
C LYS A 80 -2.54 1.57 171.83
N VAL A 81 -1.30 1.69 171.38
CA VAL A 81 -0.15 2.02 172.26
C VAL A 81 0.67 3.17 171.66
N CYS A 82 0.47 4.38 172.20
CA CYS A 82 1.27 5.56 171.92
C CYS A 82 2.42 5.66 172.93
N LEU A 83 3.56 5.03 172.66
CA LEU A 83 4.82 5.37 173.32
C LEU A 83 5.64 6.24 172.36
N LYS A 84 5.78 7.53 172.71
CA LYS A 84 6.64 8.48 172.00
C LYS A 84 8.09 8.28 172.46
N PRO A 85 9.03 7.90 171.58
CA PRO A 85 10.46 7.97 171.90
C PRO A 85 11.00 9.38 171.60
N PRO A 86 12.01 9.87 172.34
CA PRO A 86 12.54 11.21 172.14
C PRO A 86 13.35 11.30 170.84
N PHE A 87 12.88 12.13 169.91
CA PHE A 87 13.57 12.40 168.64
C PHE A 87 14.86 13.19 168.89
N THR A 88 16.00 12.56 168.63
CA THR A 88 17.30 13.22 168.52
C THR A 88 17.46 13.85 167.13
N SER A 89 18.21 14.95 167.02
CA SER A 89 18.34 15.80 165.82
C SER A 89 18.74 15.07 164.53
N LYS A 90 19.37 13.89 164.61
CA LYS A 90 19.68 13.02 163.46
C LYS A 90 18.43 12.49 162.74
N HIS A 91 17.36 12.16 163.48
CA HIS A 91 16.13 11.61 162.89
C HIS A 91 15.35 12.66 162.08
N ILE A 92 15.36 13.92 162.52
CA ILE A 92 14.69 15.02 161.81
C ILE A 92 15.39 15.30 160.46
N ARG A 93 16.73 15.23 160.39
CA ARG A 93 17.48 15.35 159.12
C ARG A 93 17.20 14.18 158.17
N ALA A 94 17.17 12.94 158.67
CA ALA A 94 16.85 11.77 157.83
C ALA A 94 15.45 11.87 157.21
N LEU A 95 14.46 12.33 157.98
CA LEU A 95 13.10 12.57 157.48
C LEU A 95 13.03 13.70 156.44
N THR A 96 13.85 14.74 156.56
CA THR A 96 13.91 15.81 155.54
C THR A 96 14.55 15.34 154.25
N HIS A 97 15.63 14.55 154.30
CA HIS A 97 16.20 13.92 153.09
C HIS A 97 15.24 12.93 152.42
N GLN A 98 14.48 12.17 153.21
CA GLN A 98 13.45 11.27 152.68
C GLN A 98 12.28 12.04 152.05
N GLY A 99 11.92 13.21 152.61
CA GLY A 99 10.96 14.14 152.01
C GLY A 99 11.42 14.66 150.65
N ILE A 100 12.68 15.10 150.55
CA ILE A 100 13.29 15.56 149.29
C ILE A 100 13.31 14.44 148.24
N LEU A 101 13.66 13.21 148.63
CA LEU A 101 13.64 12.05 147.73
C LEU A 101 12.23 11.72 147.23
N LYS A 102 11.21 11.78 148.09
CA LYS A 102 9.81 11.58 147.68
C LYS A 102 9.33 12.67 146.71
N ILE A 103 9.75 13.91 146.92
CA ILE A 103 9.46 15.01 146.00
C ILE A 103 10.19 14.79 144.66
N GLY A 104 11.48 14.42 144.70
CA GLY A 104 12.27 14.08 143.51
C GLY A 104 11.66 12.96 142.67
N LEU A 105 11.30 11.84 143.30
CA LEU A 105 10.61 10.72 142.64
C LEU A 105 9.27 11.13 142.02
N LYS A 106 8.53 12.03 142.67
CA LYS A 106 7.24 12.52 142.15
C LYS A 106 7.44 13.43 140.93
N ILE A 107 8.45 14.30 140.96
CA ILE A 107 8.82 15.17 139.82
C ILE A 107 9.36 14.32 138.66
N GLU A 108 10.20 13.33 138.94
CA GLU A 108 10.76 12.43 137.95
C GLU A 108 9.68 11.61 137.26
N LYS A 109 8.71 11.06 138.00
CA LYS A 109 7.53 10.39 137.42
C LYS A 109 6.69 11.31 136.55
N LEU A 110 6.50 12.57 136.98
CA LEU A 110 5.78 13.56 136.16
C LEU A 110 6.54 13.87 134.87
N PHE A 111 7.87 13.98 134.93
CA PHE A 111 8.72 14.20 133.77
C PHE A 111 8.69 13.01 132.80
N TRP A 112 8.79 11.78 133.30
CA TRP A 112 8.68 10.58 132.46
C TRP A 112 7.31 10.47 131.79
N ASN A 113 6.22 10.68 132.53
CA ASN A 113 4.88 10.66 131.95
C ASN A 113 4.70 11.76 130.90
N GLN A 114 5.24 12.96 131.16
CA GLN A 114 5.19 14.07 130.20
C GLN A 114 5.98 13.75 128.93
N MET A 115 7.19 13.20 129.08
CA MET A 115 8.03 12.77 127.96
C MET A 115 7.38 11.65 127.15
N GLU A 116 6.71 10.70 127.82
CA GLU A 116 6.01 9.59 127.16
C GLU A 116 4.76 10.07 126.40
N ILE A 117 4.03 11.06 126.95
CA ILE A 117 2.93 11.74 126.25
C ILE A 117 3.46 12.51 125.04
N GLU A 118 4.56 13.26 125.18
CA GLU A 118 5.17 14.01 124.06
C GLU A 118 5.67 13.07 122.96
N LYS A 119 6.37 11.99 123.33
CA LYS A 119 6.80 10.95 122.40
C LYS A 119 5.62 10.28 121.69
N SER A 120 4.55 9.96 122.42
CA SER A 120 3.34 9.39 121.84
C SER A 120 2.68 10.35 120.85
N LYS A 121 2.62 11.65 121.17
CA LYS A 121 2.09 12.68 120.26
C LYS A 121 2.94 12.84 119.01
N GLU A 122 4.26 12.89 119.13
CA GLU A 122 5.16 12.97 117.97
C GLU A 122 5.04 11.73 117.07
N LEU A 123 4.92 10.53 117.66
CA LEU A 123 4.68 9.31 116.89
C LEU A 123 3.34 9.33 116.16
N GLU A 124 2.28 9.81 116.81
CA GLU A 124 0.97 9.98 116.14
C GLU A 124 1.03 11.00 115.00
N GLU A 125 1.75 12.11 115.16
CA GLU A 125 1.94 13.10 114.10
C GLU A 125 2.76 12.54 112.93
N GLN A 126 3.82 11.79 113.21
CA GLN A 126 4.59 11.07 112.19
C GLN A 126 3.73 10.03 111.47
N GLU A 127 2.90 9.28 112.19
CA GLU A 127 2.00 8.30 111.58
C GLU A 127 0.96 8.98 110.68
N ARG A 128 0.37 10.10 111.13
CA ARG A 128 -0.58 10.89 110.33
C ARG A 128 0.07 11.46 109.07
N THR A 129 1.28 12.01 109.17
CA THR A 129 1.99 12.56 108.01
C THR A 129 2.39 11.47 107.02
N LEU A 130 2.87 10.31 107.48
CA LEU A 130 3.18 9.17 106.62
C LEU A 130 1.93 8.60 105.94
N LYS A 131 0.80 8.50 106.66
CA LYS A 131 -0.49 8.10 106.08
C LYS A 131 -0.91 9.05 104.96
N LEU A 132 -0.81 10.37 105.19
CA LEU A 132 -1.12 11.37 104.18
C LEU A 132 -0.21 11.24 102.95
N LEU A 133 1.11 11.09 103.14
CA LEU A 133 2.08 10.91 102.06
C LEU A 133 1.83 9.64 101.24
N CYS A 134 1.51 8.53 101.90
CA CYS A 134 1.13 7.27 101.23
C CYS A 134 -0.17 7.43 100.44
N GLU A 135 -1.18 8.12 100.99
CA GLU A 135 -2.42 8.40 100.26
C GLU A 135 -2.19 9.30 99.05
N THR A 136 -1.36 10.34 99.16
CA THR A 136 -1.03 11.22 98.03
C THR A 136 -0.25 10.45 96.95
N ALA A 137 0.75 9.66 97.33
CA ALA A 137 1.53 8.85 96.39
C ALA A 137 0.64 7.80 95.70
N LYS A 138 -0.30 7.18 96.42
CA LYS A 138 -1.29 6.25 95.85
C LYS A 138 -2.19 6.97 94.84
N ARG A 139 -2.69 8.16 95.16
CA ARG A 139 -3.53 8.95 94.23
C ARG A 139 -2.76 9.35 92.99
N GLU A 140 -1.51 9.77 93.14
CA GLU A 140 -0.63 10.12 92.03
C GLU A 140 -0.31 8.92 91.14
N ALA A 141 0.00 7.75 91.72
CA ALA A 141 0.21 6.51 90.97
C ALA A 141 -1.06 6.07 90.19
N ILE A 142 -2.24 6.22 90.78
CA ILE A 142 -3.52 5.95 90.11
C ILE A 142 -3.77 6.95 88.97
N ALA A 143 -3.48 8.24 89.20
CA ALA A 143 -3.62 9.26 88.16
C ALA A 143 -2.67 9.00 86.99
N ASN A 144 -1.41 8.67 87.27
CA ASN A 144 -0.40 8.36 86.25
C ASN A 144 -0.76 7.10 85.45
N THR A 145 -1.17 6.02 86.11
CA THR A 145 -1.61 4.80 85.40
C THR A 145 -2.84 5.05 84.54
N ARG A 146 -3.80 5.85 85.03
CA ARG A 146 -4.97 6.26 84.25
C ARG A 146 -4.59 7.10 83.02
N ASN A 147 -3.67 8.05 83.15
CA ASN A 147 -3.21 8.87 82.03
C ASN A 147 -2.52 8.01 80.97
N VAL A 148 -1.62 7.10 81.38
CA VAL A 148 -0.96 6.16 80.45
C VAL A 148 -1.98 5.28 79.73
N MET A 149 -3.01 4.78 80.42
CA MET A 149 -4.08 4.02 79.76
C MET A 149 -4.84 4.87 78.74
N ILE A 150 -5.19 6.11 79.08
CA ILE A 150 -5.90 7.03 78.17
C ILE A 150 -5.04 7.31 76.93
N ASP A 151 -3.74 7.53 77.09
CA ASP A 151 -2.82 7.79 75.98
C ASP A 151 -2.66 6.55 75.10
N ASN A 152 -2.55 5.36 75.68
CA ASN A 152 -2.52 4.10 74.93
C ASN A 152 -3.79 3.89 74.11
N PHE A 153 -4.98 4.03 74.73
CA PHE A 153 -6.26 3.92 74.01
C PHE A 153 -6.40 4.97 72.91
N ARG A 154 -5.87 6.18 73.13
CA ARG A 154 -5.88 7.23 72.12
C ARG A 154 -4.98 6.88 70.95
N SER A 155 -3.81 6.30 71.20
CA SER A 155 -2.90 5.81 70.16
C SER A 155 -3.54 4.67 69.37
N GLU A 156 -4.03 3.62 70.03
CA GLU A 156 -4.68 2.48 69.37
C GLU A 156 -5.87 2.92 68.52
N ARG A 157 -6.68 3.85 69.01
CA ARG A 157 -7.80 4.41 68.24
C ARG A 157 -7.30 5.17 67.02
N LEU A 158 -6.20 5.92 67.13
CA LEU A 158 -5.62 6.62 66.00
C LEU A 158 -5.10 5.63 64.96
N ASP A 159 -4.42 4.57 65.40
CA ASP A 159 -3.90 3.51 64.52
C ASP A 159 -5.04 2.84 63.75
N ILE A 160 -6.11 2.44 64.44
CA ILE A 160 -7.31 1.85 63.80
C ILE A 160 -7.94 2.82 62.79
N VAL A 161 -8.06 4.11 63.13
CA VAL A 161 -8.60 5.11 62.21
C VAL A 161 -7.71 5.25 60.97
N THR A 162 -6.40 5.29 61.13
CA THR A 162 -5.47 5.37 59.98
C THR A 162 -5.50 4.12 59.12
N GLU A 163 -5.64 2.93 59.72
CA GLU A 163 -5.79 1.68 58.98
C GLU A 163 -7.10 1.67 58.18
N MET A 164 -8.21 2.08 58.79
CA MET A 164 -9.48 2.23 58.09
C MET A 164 -9.41 3.24 56.95
N GLU A 165 -8.79 4.40 57.16
CA GLU A 165 -8.59 5.40 56.12
C GLU A 165 -7.77 4.85 54.95
N ASN A 166 -6.75 4.04 55.22
CA ASN A 166 -5.94 3.42 54.17
C ASN A 166 -6.74 2.38 53.39
N ILE A 167 -7.50 1.51 54.06
CA ILE A 167 -8.38 0.53 53.41
C ILE A 167 -9.41 1.25 52.53
N PHE A 168 -10.04 2.32 53.02
CA PHE A 168 -10.99 3.08 52.22
C PHE A 168 -10.34 3.76 51.01
N LYS A 169 -9.13 4.30 51.15
CA LYS A 169 -8.39 4.86 50.01
C LYS A 169 -8.05 3.81 48.96
N GLU A 170 -7.61 2.62 49.37
CA GLU A 170 -7.29 1.53 48.46
C GLU A 170 -8.54 1.03 47.71
N GLU A 171 -9.65 0.84 48.41
CA GLU A 171 -10.90 0.42 47.76
C GLU A 171 -11.49 1.50 46.84
N LEU A 172 -11.39 2.78 47.21
CA LEU A 172 -11.77 3.88 46.32
C LEU A 172 -10.88 3.92 45.08
N GLN A 173 -9.56 3.76 45.22
CA GLN A 173 -8.64 3.74 44.09
C GLN A 173 -8.93 2.56 43.15
N LYS A 174 -9.15 1.36 43.68
CA LYS A 174 -9.53 0.19 42.87
C LYS A 174 -10.82 0.43 42.10
N MET A 175 -11.84 0.98 42.76
CA MET A 175 -13.10 1.31 42.13
C MET A 175 -12.94 2.36 41.03
N GLU A 176 -12.16 3.43 41.27
CA GLU A 176 -11.84 4.43 40.26
C GLU A 176 -11.13 3.81 39.06
N ASP A 177 -10.10 3.00 39.28
CA ASP A 177 -9.34 2.33 38.23
C ASP A 177 -10.25 1.42 37.38
N GLU A 178 -11.13 0.63 38.01
CA GLU A 178 -12.11 -0.20 37.30
C GLU A 178 -13.07 0.63 36.44
N TYR A 179 -13.54 1.78 36.94
CA TYR A 179 -14.39 2.68 36.16
C TYR A 179 -13.64 3.32 35.00
N PHE A 180 -12.40 3.75 35.22
CA PHE A 180 -11.55 4.31 34.16
C PHE A 180 -11.25 3.28 33.07
N ASP A 181 -11.05 2.01 33.43
CA ASP A 181 -10.83 0.95 32.47
C ASP A 181 -12.09 0.64 31.65
N LYS A 182 -13.26 0.57 32.30
CA LYS A 182 -14.56 0.42 31.60
C LYS A 182 -14.85 1.59 30.66
N ILE A 183 -14.51 2.82 31.04
CA ILE A 183 -14.67 4.00 30.17
C ILE A 183 -13.69 3.93 28.99
N ARG A 184 -12.43 3.55 29.23
CA ARG A 184 -11.42 3.39 28.18
C ARG A 184 -11.80 2.31 27.17
N GLU A 185 -12.34 1.18 27.62
CA GLU A 185 -12.84 0.12 26.74
C GLU A 185 -13.99 0.62 25.87
N LYS A 186 -15.00 1.25 26.45
CA LYS A 186 -16.12 1.83 25.68
C LYS A 186 -15.66 2.89 24.68
N LEU A 187 -14.70 3.73 25.04
CA LEU A 187 -14.13 4.71 24.11
C LEU A 187 -13.39 4.05 22.96
N LYS A 188 -12.66 2.95 23.20
CA LYS A 188 -12.00 2.17 22.15
C LYS A 188 -13.02 1.53 21.21
N GLU A 189 -14.06 0.90 21.74
CA GLU A 189 -15.14 0.30 20.94
C GLU A 189 -15.83 1.36 20.07
N GLN A 190 -16.14 2.53 20.64
CA GLN A 190 -16.71 3.66 19.87
C GLN A 190 -15.74 4.17 18.80
N ALA A 191 -14.45 4.27 19.09
CA ALA A 191 -13.45 4.71 18.12
C ALA A 191 -13.28 3.70 16.97
N GLU A 192 -13.30 2.39 17.27
CA GLU A 192 -13.20 1.33 16.27
C GLU A 192 -14.44 1.26 15.38
N THR A 193 -15.63 1.36 15.94
CA THR A 193 -16.89 1.41 15.17
C THR A 193 -16.96 2.64 14.27
N LEU A 194 -16.58 3.82 14.78
CA LEU A 194 -16.46 5.04 13.95
C LEU A 194 -15.44 4.88 12.84
N LYS A 195 -14.28 4.29 13.13
CA LYS A 195 -13.24 4.04 12.13
C LYS A 195 -13.75 3.12 11.01
N GLN A 196 -14.39 2.01 11.36
CA GLN A 196 -14.96 1.09 10.37
C GLN A 196 -16.05 1.77 9.52
N TYR A 197 -16.90 2.59 10.13
CA TYR A 197 -17.92 3.35 9.42
C TYR A 197 -17.31 4.32 8.39
N TYR A 198 -16.28 5.08 8.79
CA TYR A 198 -15.60 6.00 7.87
C TYR A 198 -14.80 5.28 6.80
N GLU A 199 -14.15 4.16 7.11
CA GLU A 199 -13.46 3.33 6.12
C GLU A 199 -14.44 2.79 5.06
N ALA A 200 -15.61 2.31 5.47
CA ALA A 200 -16.66 1.87 4.55
C ALA A 200 -17.16 3.00 3.64
N LEU A 201 -17.42 4.18 4.22
CA LEU A 201 -17.87 5.36 3.46
C LEU A 201 -16.82 5.82 2.45
N LEU A 202 -15.54 5.80 2.85
CA LEU A 202 -14.42 6.21 1.99
C LEU A 202 -14.21 5.21 0.85
N GLU A 203 -14.40 3.92 1.10
CA GLU A 203 -14.33 2.89 0.07
C GLU A 203 -15.50 2.98 -0.93
N GLU A 204 -16.70 3.30 -0.46
CA GLU A 204 -17.86 3.54 -1.34
C GLU A 204 -17.61 4.76 -2.27
N GLU A 205 -17.12 5.88 -1.71
CA GLU A 205 -16.75 7.06 -2.50
C GLU A 205 -15.61 6.78 -3.48
N ARG A 206 -14.61 5.98 -3.08
CA ARG A 206 -13.54 5.53 -3.98
C ARG A 206 -14.08 4.74 -5.17
N LEU A 207 -15.00 3.81 -4.94
CA LEU A 207 -15.62 3.01 -6.00
C LEU A 207 -16.39 3.91 -6.97
N LYS A 208 -17.24 4.81 -6.46
CA LYS A 208 -17.97 5.78 -7.30
C LYS A 208 -17.03 6.66 -8.12
N ASN A 209 -15.98 7.18 -7.50
CA ASN A 209 -15.02 8.03 -8.20
C ASN A 209 -14.22 7.24 -9.25
N ASN A 210 -13.83 6.00 -8.95
CA ASN A 210 -13.18 5.11 -9.91
C ASN A 210 -14.08 4.80 -11.11
N GLU A 211 -15.38 4.57 -10.90
CA GLU A 211 -16.34 4.38 -12.00
C GLU A 211 -16.44 5.61 -12.89
N ILE A 212 -16.56 6.81 -12.30
CA ILE A 212 -16.61 8.08 -13.04
C ILE A 212 -15.31 8.31 -13.82
N VAL A 213 -14.15 8.14 -13.18
CA VAL A 213 -12.84 8.31 -13.82
C VAL A 213 -12.63 7.29 -14.93
N SER A 214 -13.00 6.03 -14.72
CA SER A 214 -12.92 4.97 -15.72
C SER A 214 -13.82 5.26 -16.92
N HIS A 215 -15.06 5.69 -16.67
CA HIS A 215 -15.99 6.07 -17.73
C HIS A 215 -15.49 7.27 -18.54
N ASN A 216 -15.07 8.36 -17.87
CA ASN A 216 -14.52 9.53 -18.54
C ASN A 216 -13.26 9.19 -19.34
N SER A 217 -12.37 8.38 -18.77
CA SER A 217 -11.16 7.92 -19.47
C SER A 217 -11.50 7.10 -20.72
N SER A 218 -12.54 6.25 -20.66
CA SER A 218 -13.01 5.50 -21.82
C SER A 218 -13.56 6.41 -22.91
N VAL A 219 -14.33 7.43 -22.54
CA VAL A 219 -14.89 8.41 -23.49
C VAL A 219 -13.76 9.22 -24.15
N ASP A 220 -12.79 9.69 -23.37
CA ASP A 220 -11.63 10.43 -23.87
C ASP A 220 -10.80 9.56 -24.83
N LEU A 221 -10.61 8.28 -24.51
CA LEU A 221 -9.91 7.33 -25.39
C LEU A 221 -10.66 7.10 -26.71
N ASP A 222 -11.99 6.97 -26.68
CA ASP A 222 -12.81 6.83 -27.89
C ASP A 222 -12.75 8.09 -28.77
N GLU A 223 -12.72 9.28 -28.17
CA GLU A 223 -12.54 10.55 -28.91
C GLU A 223 -11.14 10.64 -29.54
N ILE A 224 -10.10 10.27 -28.80
CA ILE A 224 -8.73 10.20 -29.30
C ILE A 224 -8.64 9.19 -30.45
N GLU A 225 -9.28 8.02 -30.33
CA GLU A 225 -9.29 7.02 -31.40
C GLU A 225 -9.98 7.57 -32.66
N LYS A 226 -11.16 8.18 -32.54
CA LYS A 226 -11.88 8.77 -33.67
C LYS A 226 -11.07 9.88 -34.35
N THR A 227 -10.42 10.74 -33.59
CA THR A 227 -9.56 11.81 -34.14
C THR A 227 -8.33 11.25 -34.85
N LEU A 228 -7.70 10.21 -34.31
CA LEU A 228 -6.60 9.51 -34.97
C LEU A 228 -7.05 8.80 -36.26
N GLN A 229 -8.18 8.10 -36.23
CA GLN A 229 -8.73 7.42 -37.41
C GLN A 229 -9.03 8.42 -38.53
N THR A 230 -9.66 9.54 -38.22
CA THR A 230 -9.98 10.59 -39.21
C THR A 230 -8.71 11.25 -39.77
N ALA A 231 -7.72 11.53 -38.93
CA ALA A 231 -6.42 12.04 -39.36
C ALA A 231 -5.69 11.05 -40.29
N PHE A 232 -5.70 9.76 -39.94
CA PHE A 232 -5.08 8.70 -40.73
C PHE A 232 -5.77 8.51 -42.09
N GLN A 233 -7.11 8.52 -42.12
CA GLN A 233 -7.88 8.47 -43.38
C GLN A 233 -7.56 9.67 -44.27
N THR A 234 -7.47 10.87 -43.71
CA THR A 234 -7.10 12.09 -44.44
C THR A 234 -5.69 11.99 -45.01
N TYR A 235 -4.74 11.44 -44.24
CA TYR A 235 -3.38 11.19 -44.70
C TYR A 235 -3.33 10.19 -45.86
N LEU A 236 -4.06 9.07 -45.75
CA LEU A 236 -4.18 8.08 -46.82
C LEU A 236 -4.76 8.67 -48.10
N GLN A 237 -5.83 9.46 -48.00
CA GLN A 237 -6.43 10.12 -49.16
C GLN A 237 -5.43 11.08 -49.84
N LYS A 238 -4.70 11.89 -49.07
CA LYS A 238 -3.65 12.77 -49.60
C LYS A 238 -2.55 11.98 -50.32
N ALA A 239 -2.06 10.90 -49.70
CA ALA A 239 -1.05 10.04 -50.30
C ALA A 239 -1.54 9.40 -51.61
N GLN A 240 -2.80 8.95 -51.65
CA GLN A 240 -3.41 8.37 -52.84
C GLN A 240 -3.57 9.40 -53.98
N ILE A 241 -4.01 10.62 -53.66
CA ILE A 241 -4.10 11.71 -54.64
C ILE A 241 -2.72 12.04 -55.22
N LEU A 242 -1.69 12.16 -54.37
CA LEU A 242 -0.32 12.42 -54.82
C LEU A 242 0.23 11.29 -55.70
N ALA A 243 -0.01 10.04 -55.33
CA ALA A 243 0.39 8.88 -56.13
C ALA A 243 -0.29 8.88 -57.50
N ASN A 244 -1.61 9.11 -57.54
CA ASN A 244 -2.38 9.18 -58.78
C ASN A 244 -1.91 10.33 -59.67
N PHE A 245 -1.65 11.50 -59.09
CA PHE A 245 -1.11 12.64 -59.81
C PHE A 245 0.26 12.31 -60.44
N LYS A 246 1.17 11.69 -59.68
CA LYS A 246 2.48 11.26 -60.19
C LYS A 246 2.35 10.24 -61.32
N ILE A 247 1.43 9.28 -61.22
CA ILE A 247 1.15 8.32 -62.28
C ILE A 247 0.66 9.04 -63.54
N GLN A 248 -0.26 9.99 -63.42
CA GLN A 248 -0.79 10.75 -64.56
C GLN A 248 0.32 11.57 -65.26
N VAL A 249 1.18 12.23 -64.49
CA VAL A 249 2.32 12.99 -65.02
C VAL A 249 3.29 12.07 -65.78
N GLU A 250 3.65 10.92 -65.22
CA GLU A 250 4.54 9.97 -65.91
C GLU A 250 3.87 9.33 -67.14
N GLN A 251 2.57 9.06 -67.09
CA GLN A 251 1.81 8.61 -68.26
C GLN A 251 1.79 9.67 -69.37
N ALA A 252 1.59 10.95 -69.03
CA ALA A 252 1.64 12.04 -70.00
C ALA A 252 3.03 12.17 -70.64
N ARG A 253 4.08 12.12 -69.82
CA ARG A 253 5.48 12.13 -70.27
C ARG A 253 5.81 10.94 -71.19
N CYS A 254 5.31 9.75 -70.85
CA CYS A 254 5.50 8.55 -71.68
C CYS A 254 4.77 8.67 -73.02
N LYS A 255 3.52 9.17 -73.03
CA LYS A 255 2.77 9.46 -74.27
C LYS A 255 3.51 10.46 -75.17
N GLU A 256 4.08 11.51 -74.58
CA GLU A 256 4.84 12.51 -75.32
C GLU A 256 6.13 11.94 -75.92
N LYS A 257 6.88 11.15 -75.14
CA LYS A 257 8.05 10.41 -75.65
C LYS A 257 7.68 9.45 -76.77
N LEU A 258 6.59 8.69 -76.64
CA LEU A 258 6.11 7.78 -77.69
C LEU A 258 5.72 8.52 -78.97
N LYS A 259 5.06 9.69 -78.86
CA LYS A 259 4.76 10.54 -80.02
C LYS A 259 6.04 11.03 -80.72
N SER A 260 7.03 11.48 -79.95
CA SER A 260 8.32 11.91 -80.48
C SER A 260 9.06 10.76 -81.18
N LEU A 261 9.12 9.57 -80.56
CA LEU A 261 9.75 8.40 -81.15
C LEU A 261 9.03 7.94 -82.43
N ARG A 262 7.69 7.96 -82.43
CA ARG A 262 6.89 7.65 -83.62
C ARG A 262 7.22 8.61 -84.76
N HIS A 263 7.27 9.92 -84.48
CA HIS A 263 7.64 10.91 -85.48
C HIS A 263 9.06 10.69 -86.02
N GLU A 264 10.02 10.38 -85.15
CA GLU A 264 11.40 10.05 -85.55
C GLU A 264 11.43 8.83 -86.48
N LEU A 265 10.67 7.78 -86.17
CA LEU A 265 10.55 6.59 -87.02
C LEU A 265 9.88 6.91 -88.37
N GLU A 266 8.83 7.72 -88.38
CA GLU A 266 8.18 8.18 -89.61
C GLU A 266 9.15 8.98 -90.49
N CYS A 267 9.94 9.89 -89.92
CA CYS A 267 10.99 10.63 -90.63
C CYS A 267 12.08 9.71 -91.18
N LYS A 268 12.57 8.75 -90.38
CA LYS A 268 13.56 7.75 -90.84
C LYS A 268 13.00 6.90 -91.99
N ASN A 269 11.75 6.48 -91.88
CA ASN A 269 11.09 5.70 -92.93
C ASN A 269 10.95 6.51 -94.22
N LEU A 270 10.55 7.79 -94.12
CA LEU A 270 10.48 8.70 -95.26
C LEU A 270 11.85 8.90 -95.91
N ALA A 271 12.90 9.12 -95.11
CA ALA A 271 14.27 9.26 -95.61
C ALA A 271 14.76 7.98 -96.34
N ASN A 272 14.46 6.80 -95.78
CA ASN A 272 14.77 5.53 -96.43
C ASN A 272 14.01 5.35 -97.75
N LEU A 273 12.72 5.69 -97.79
CA LEU A 273 11.92 5.62 -99.01
C LEU A 273 12.47 6.58 -100.07
N MET A 274 12.80 7.82 -99.69
CA MET A 274 13.45 8.79 -100.59
C MET A 274 14.78 8.25 -101.13
N TYR A 275 15.60 7.62 -100.28
CA TYR A 275 16.85 7.00 -100.70
C TYR A 275 16.61 5.90 -101.74
N VAL A 276 15.66 4.98 -101.50
CA VAL A 276 15.28 3.93 -102.45
C VAL A 276 14.78 4.53 -103.77
N MET A 277 13.89 5.53 -103.72
CA MET A 277 13.40 6.21 -104.92
C MET A 277 14.52 6.88 -105.72
N CYS A 278 15.49 7.51 -105.05
CA CYS A 278 16.65 8.08 -105.72
C CYS A 278 17.53 7.01 -106.37
N MET A 279 17.73 5.87 -105.71
CA MET A 279 18.48 4.73 -106.26
C MET A 279 17.77 4.13 -107.49
N GLU A 280 16.46 3.90 -107.41
CA GLU A 280 15.65 3.43 -108.53
C GLU A 280 15.64 4.43 -109.69
N ARG A 281 15.53 5.73 -109.40
CA ARG A 281 15.63 6.77 -110.45
C ARG A 281 17.01 6.74 -111.13
N LYS A 282 18.10 6.58 -110.38
CA LYS A 282 19.45 6.43 -110.95
C LYS A 282 19.55 5.19 -111.83
N LYS A 283 19.04 4.04 -111.36
CA LYS A 283 19.02 2.78 -112.10
C LYS A 283 18.21 2.90 -113.41
N CYS A 284 16.99 3.43 -113.34
CA CYS A 284 16.14 3.64 -114.51
C CYS A 284 16.78 4.62 -115.51
N ASN A 285 17.41 5.70 -115.04
CA ASN A 285 18.15 6.62 -115.92
C ASN A 285 19.33 5.92 -116.62
N TYR A 286 20.05 5.05 -115.91
CA TYR A 286 21.14 4.25 -116.47
C TYR A 286 20.61 3.28 -117.54
N GLU A 287 19.58 2.50 -117.23
CA GLU A 287 18.93 1.56 -118.16
C GLU A 287 18.38 2.30 -119.40
N ASN A 288 17.71 3.43 -119.21
CA ASN A 288 17.19 4.26 -120.30
C ASN A 288 18.33 4.83 -121.17
N SER A 289 19.43 5.27 -120.56
CA SER A 289 20.63 5.68 -121.30
C SER A 289 21.20 4.53 -122.12
N LEU A 290 21.27 3.33 -121.55
CA LEU A 290 21.77 2.14 -122.24
C LEU A 290 20.90 1.81 -123.45
N VAL A 291 19.58 1.69 -123.26
CA VAL A 291 18.61 1.43 -124.34
C VAL A 291 18.69 2.50 -125.42
N LYS A 292 18.77 3.79 -125.06
CA LYS A 292 18.94 4.87 -126.04
C LYS A 292 20.23 4.73 -126.84
N THR A 293 21.34 4.33 -126.20
CA THR A 293 22.60 4.13 -126.90
C THR A 293 22.56 2.92 -127.84
N GLU A 294 21.87 1.83 -127.45
CA GLU A 294 21.66 0.66 -128.31
C GLU A 294 20.77 1.00 -129.51
N LEU A 295 19.62 1.66 -129.27
CA LEU A 295 18.74 2.13 -130.34
C LEU A 295 19.43 3.12 -131.27
N ALA A 296 20.25 4.03 -130.75
CA ALA A 296 21.02 4.96 -131.58
C ALA A 296 22.02 4.21 -132.48
N LYS A 297 22.67 3.15 -131.98
CA LYS A 297 23.51 2.27 -132.80
C LYS A 297 22.69 1.56 -133.87
N GLU A 298 21.55 0.98 -133.53
CA GLU A 298 20.66 0.32 -134.50
C GLU A 298 20.17 1.29 -135.59
N ILE A 299 19.70 2.47 -135.20
CA ILE A 299 19.30 3.54 -136.14
C ILE A 299 20.45 3.89 -137.06
N HIS A 300 21.67 4.03 -136.53
CA HIS A 300 22.84 4.32 -137.35
C HIS A 300 23.11 3.18 -138.35
N THR A 301 23.11 1.92 -137.91
CA THR A 301 23.30 0.76 -138.80
C THR A 301 22.22 0.65 -139.89
N LEU A 302 20.96 0.95 -139.55
CA LEU A 302 19.86 0.96 -140.51
C LEU A 302 19.95 2.14 -141.48
N SER A 303 20.40 3.31 -141.01
CA SER A 303 20.64 4.48 -141.84
C SER A 303 21.78 4.23 -142.83
N ASP A 304 22.86 3.58 -142.40
CA ASP A 304 23.97 3.19 -143.28
C ASP A 304 23.48 2.19 -144.35
N LEU A 305 22.68 1.20 -143.94
CA LEU A 305 22.08 0.22 -144.86
C LEU A 305 21.12 0.87 -145.87
N LEU A 306 20.30 1.84 -145.43
CA LEU A 306 19.44 2.63 -146.30
C LEU A 306 20.28 3.43 -147.29
N GLN A 307 21.33 4.11 -146.84
CA GLN A 307 22.21 4.89 -147.70
C GLN A 307 22.89 4.00 -148.76
N ASP A 308 23.29 2.78 -148.39
CA ASP A 308 23.85 1.82 -149.34
C ASP A 308 22.81 1.30 -150.33
N LYS A 309 21.57 1.09 -149.89
CA LYS A 309 20.44 0.74 -150.77
C LYS A 309 20.04 1.88 -151.71
N ASP A 310 20.10 3.13 -151.26
CA ASP A 310 19.86 4.31 -152.09
C ASP A 310 20.95 4.44 -153.17
N LYS A 311 22.23 4.22 -152.83
CA LYS A 311 23.32 4.16 -153.83
C LYS A 311 23.11 3.03 -154.84
N GLU A 312 22.62 1.88 -154.40
CA GLU A 312 22.29 0.75 -155.27
C GLU A 312 21.12 1.09 -156.21
N ALA A 313 20.08 1.74 -155.69
CA ALA A 313 18.95 2.22 -156.48
C ALA A 313 19.38 3.29 -157.50
N GLU A 314 20.23 4.24 -157.11
CA GLU A 314 20.81 5.23 -158.03
C GLU A 314 21.59 4.56 -159.16
N LYS A 315 22.41 3.56 -158.85
CA LYS A 315 23.11 2.77 -159.88
C LYS A 315 22.14 2.11 -160.86
N LEU A 316 21.12 1.43 -160.36
CA LEU A 316 20.10 0.79 -161.21
C LEU A 316 19.34 1.82 -162.06
N VAL A 317 19.05 3.01 -161.53
CA VAL A 317 18.44 4.11 -162.29
C VAL A 317 19.39 4.60 -163.39
N THR A 318 20.69 4.73 -163.12
CA THR A 318 21.68 5.09 -164.16
C THR A 318 21.80 4.03 -165.23
N GLU A 319 21.87 2.75 -164.86
CA GLU A 319 21.91 1.63 -165.81
C GLU A 319 20.64 1.58 -166.68
N LYS A 320 19.46 1.77 -166.06
CA LYS A 320 18.19 1.88 -166.78
C LYS A 320 18.20 3.03 -167.78
N ASN A 321 18.67 4.21 -167.37
CA ASN A 321 18.73 5.38 -168.24
C ASN A 321 19.72 5.19 -169.40
N ASP A 322 20.84 4.52 -169.18
CA ASP A 322 21.81 4.21 -170.24
C ASP A 322 21.29 3.13 -171.19
N LEU A 323 20.58 2.12 -170.69
CA LEU A 323 19.83 1.18 -171.52
C LEU A 323 18.75 1.87 -172.35
N GLN A 324 18.00 2.80 -171.77
CA GLN A 324 16.98 3.59 -172.48
C GLN A 324 17.61 4.42 -173.60
N LYS A 325 18.72 5.12 -173.35
CA LYS A 325 19.46 5.85 -174.40
C LYS A 325 19.93 4.93 -175.52
N ASN A 326 20.37 3.72 -175.21
CA ASN A 326 20.76 2.73 -176.22
C ASN A 326 19.55 2.25 -177.06
N VAL A 327 18.39 2.09 -176.45
CA VAL A 327 17.12 1.80 -177.15
C VAL A 327 16.76 2.97 -178.08
N ASP A 328 16.76 4.20 -177.57
CA ASP A 328 16.42 5.40 -178.34
C ASP A 328 17.37 5.60 -179.55
N LEU A 329 18.68 5.32 -179.36
CA LEU A 329 19.68 5.32 -180.44
C LEU A 329 19.39 4.27 -181.51
N ARG A 330 19.03 3.05 -181.09
CA ARG A 330 18.66 1.96 -182.01
C ARG A 330 17.39 2.30 -182.78
N GLU A 331 16.36 2.84 -182.12
CA GLU A 331 15.14 3.30 -182.78
C GLU A 331 15.43 4.41 -183.81
N SER A 332 16.29 5.37 -183.47
CA SER A 332 16.70 6.44 -184.39
C SER A 332 17.46 5.90 -185.62
N ALA A 333 18.36 4.93 -185.42
CA ALA A 333 19.08 4.28 -186.51
C ALA A 333 18.13 3.46 -187.40
N LEU A 334 17.21 2.70 -186.81
CA LEU A 334 16.20 1.92 -187.53
C LEU A 334 15.27 2.82 -188.35
N SER A 335 14.87 3.96 -187.78
CA SER A 335 14.06 4.98 -188.45
C SER A 335 14.78 5.55 -189.68
N LYS A 336 16.09 5.85 -189.58
CA LYS A 336 16.91 6.28 -190.72
C LYS A 336 17.02 5.20 -191.79
N VAL A 337 17.27 3.95 -191.40
CA VAL A 337 17.32 2.81 -192.34
C VAL A 337 15.99 2.67 -193.06
N MET A 338 14.86 2.72 -192.35
CA MET A 338 13.53 2.67 -192.95
C MET A 338 13.26 3.83 -193.90
N THR A 339 13.74 5.04 -193.58
CA THR A 339 13.59 6.20 -194.45
C THR A 339 14.38 6.05 -195.76
N GLU A 340 15.60 5.53 -195.70
CA GLU A 340 16.41 5.24 -196.90
C GLU A 340 15.85 4.06 -197.70
N PHE A 341 15.31 3.03 -197.02
CA PHE A 341 14.60 1.92 -197.68
C PHE A 341 13.36 2.42 -198.42
N GLN A 342 12.59 3.33 -197.81
CA GLN A 342 11.44 3.98 -198.46
C GLN A 342 11.88 4.81 -199.67
N LYS A 343 12.99 5.56 -199.60
CA LYS A 343 13.54 6.29 -200.75
C LYS A 343 14.00 5.34 -201.86
N PHE A 344 14.61 4.21 -201.52
CA PHE A 344 14.99 3.17 -202.48
C PHE A 344 13.77 2.56 -203.18
N ILE A 345 12.72 2.24 -202.42
CA ILE A 345 11.43 1.79 -202.98
C ILE A 345 10.84 2.84 -203.91
N TYR A 346 10.86 4.12 -203.51
CA TYR A 346 10.34 5.23 -204.31
C TYR A 346 11.15 5.44 -205.62
N PHE A 347 12.46 5.19 -205.58
CA PHE A 347 13.33 5.22 -206.74
C PHE A 347 13.07 4.03 -207.68
N ALA A 348 12.98 2.82 -207.14
CA ALA A 348 12.71 1.60 -207.91
C ALA A 348 11.34 1.63 -208.61
N LEU A 349 10.34 2.28 -208.01
CA LEU A 349 8.99 2.40 -208.57
C LEU A 349 8.84 3.44 -209.69
N LYS A 350 9.85 4.29 -209.93
CA LYS A 350 9.79 5.34 -210.98
C LYS A 350 10.32 4.87 -212.35
N ALA A 351 10.92 3.67 -212.42
CA ALA A 351 11.37 3.03 -213.66
C ALA A 351 10.42 1.90 -214.06
N GLU A 352 9.62 2.14 -215.10
CA GLU A 352 8.74 1.22 -215.85
C GLU A 352 7.73 0.28 -215.10
N PRO A 353 6.44 0.25 -215.51
CA PRO A 353 5.34 -0.13 -214.62
C PRO A 353 5.01 -1.64 -214.56
N LYS A 354 5.92 -2.54 -214.94
CA LYS A 354 5.61 -3.99 -215.06
C LYS A 354 6.31 -4.91 -214.04
N GLN A 355 7.08 -4.38 -213.10
CA GLN A 355 7.78 -5.21 -212.09
C GLN A 355 7.47 -4.84 -210.62
N ALA A 356 6.55 -3.89 -210.37
CA ALA A 356 6.26 -3.34 -209.05
C ALA A 356 5.49 -4.25 -208.09
N GLU A 357 4.98 -5.42 -208.53
CA GLU A 357 4.21 -6.33 -207.68
C GLU A 357 5.05 -7.11 -206.65
N TYR A 358 6.38 -7.22 -206.84
CA TYR A 358 7.24 -7.97 -205.90
C TYR A 358 7.70 -7.15 -204.67
N LEU A 359 7.74 -5.82 -204.75
CA LEU A 359 8.29 -4.93 -203.70
C LEU A 359 7.29 -4.52 -202.62
N LEU A 360 5.98 -4.66 -202.86
CA LEU A 360 4.91 -4.35 -201.90
C LEU A 360 4.72 -5.41 -200.78
N SER A 361 5.70 -6.31 -200.61
CA SER A 361 5.66 -7.40 -199.62
C SER A 361 6.57 -7.20 -198.40
N GLY A 362 7.32 -6.08 -198.30
CA GLY A 362 8.27 -5.85 -197.21
C GLY A 362 7.65 -5.80 -195.80
N GLU A 363 6.48 -5.19 -195.65
CA GLU A 363 5.76 -5.13 -194.37
C GLU A 363 5.24 -6.50 -193.92
N LYS A 364 4.85 -7.36 -194.88
CA LYS A 364 4.43 -8.74 -194.60
C LYS A 364 5.60 -9.66 -194.29
N LEU A 365 6.80 -9.38 -194.81
CA LEU A 365 8.02 -10.15 -194.54
C LEU A 365 8.58 -9.85 -193.13
N LEU A 366 8.57 -8.59 -192.71
CA LEU A 366 8.96 -8.18 -191.34
C LEU A 366 8.00 -8.73 -190.27
N LEU A 367 6.70 -8.77 -190.53
CA LEU A 367 5.73 -9.38 -189.61
C LEU A 367 5.93 -10.90 -189.47
N LEU A 368 6.41 -11.58 -190.51
CA LEU A 368 6.74 -13.01 -190.47
C LEU A 368 8.03 -13.29 -189.68
N GLU A 369 9.00 -12.40 -189.74
CA GLU A 369 10.26 -12.51 -188.99
C GLU A 369 10.06 -12.18 -187.49
N LEU A 370 9.25 -11.17 -187.17
CA LEU A 370 8.82 -10.86 -185.79
C LEU A 370 8.00 -12.00 -185.15
N ALA A 371 7.12 -12.65 -185.92
CA ALA A 371 6.37 -13.82 -185.44
C ALA A 371 7.28 -15.04 -185.19
N ASN A 372 8.36 -15.20 -185.97
CA ASN A 372 9.34 -16.26 -185.79
C ASN A 372 10.33 -16.01 -184.64
N GLU A 373 10.61 -14.75 -184.25
CA GLU A 373 11.41 -14.47 -183.06
C GLU A 373 10.62 -14.55 -181.74
N LEU A 374 9.34 -14.14 -181.72
CA LEU A 374 8.48 -14.30 -180.54
C LEU A 374 8.20 -15.77 -180.18
N SER A 375 8.22 -16.67 -181.17
CA SER A 375 8.08 -18.12 -180.95
C SER A 375 9.39 -18.80 -180.53
N LYS A 376 10.53 -18.11 -180.57
CA LYS A 376 11.84 -18.60 -180.07
C LYS A 376 12.19 -18.11 -178.67
N SER A 377 11.54 -17.06 -178.13
CA SER A 377 11.82 -16.55 -176.77
C SER A 377 10.95 -17.16 -175.66
N THR A 378 10.09 -18.13 -175.99
CA THR A 378 9.19 -18.82 -175.05
C THR A 378 9.59 -20.28 -174.76
N ASN A 379 10.87 -20.63 -174.97
CA ASN A 379 11.50 -21.83 -174.41
C ASN A 379 12.68 -21.47 -173.51
#